data_AF-A0A2T4NPL9-F1
#
_entry.id   AF-A0A2T4NPL9-F1
#
_cell.length_a   1.000
_cell.length_b   1.000
_cell.length_c   1.000
_cell.angle_alpha   90.00
_cell.angle_beta   90.00
_cell.angle_gamma   90.00
#
_symmetry.space_group_name_H-M   'P 1'
#
loop_
_entity.id
_entity.type
_entity.pdbx_description
1 polymer ?
#
loop_
_entity_poly.entity_id
_entity_poly.type
_entity_poly.pdbx_seq_one_letter_code
_entity_poly.pdbx_strand_id
1 'polypeptide(L)'
;MRRVFPRLSVTDPAFTGGGTPASLEGGARALGDWRVRVRGPDGESLSGAGVLIGDDRILTCAHVVTEALGRPDEQRTAPGSTVLVDFAPSGDTRPRRARTVDGGWFPVLPSSGDIAVLELEPGGPPTEAHPARLLPGDGTGPTEVSVYGHPGRGLGDGVWVEATATGRGGPNPAWRQLDGRPHGVAVQRGFSGAGVWDRGLGGVVGLVVAAYGSSVERVAWMFPLAAVAREWTPLAALLHPAGSAPAELTARQCAELARLIASIPHFGTLGGRQDLVSLLPPEIGSVVAERPEPHAHLYNVVRTSSDYEGGLTELIGAVRILVGDSRAVRSIAAEMRRFEEEGRR
;
A
#
# COMPACT_ATOMS: atom_id res chain seq x y z
N MET A 1 56.77 -8.73 -41.00
CA MET A 1 56.75 -7.31 -41.42
C MET A 1 55.82 -6.54 -40.50
N ARG A 2 56.39 -5.74 -39.58
CA ARG A 2 55.66 -4.87 -38.66
C ARG A 2 55.19 -3.62 -39.42
N ARG A 3 53.92 -3.23 -39.32
CA ARG A 3 53.47 -1.88 -39.65
C ARG A 3 53.01 -1.16 -38.38
N VAL A 4 53.72 -0.07 -38.12
CA VAL A 4 53.50 0.92 -37.08
C VAL A 4 52.41 1.88 -37.57
N PHE A 5 51.47 2.23 -36.70
CA PHE A 5 50.69 3.47 -36.83
C PHE A 5 50.71 4.22 -35.48
N PRO A 6 50.81 5.57 -35.50
CA PRO A 6 51.19 6.37 -34.35
C PRO A 6 50.01 6.75 -33.44
N ARG A 7 50.35 6.99 -32.17
CA ARG A 7 49.52 7.65 -31.15
C ARG A 7 49.25 9.11 -31.57
N LEU A 8 47.99 9.53 -31.50
CA LEU A 8 47.61 10.93 -31.36
C LEU A 8 46.85 11.10 -30.05
N SER A 9 47.48 11.85 -29.15
CA SER A 9 46.93 12.42 -27.93
C SER A 9 46.02 13.59 -28.27
N VAL A 10 44.78 13.57 -27.79
CA VAL A 10 43.94 14.76 -27.69
C VAL A 10 43.54 14.94 -26.25
N THR A 11 43.82 16.15 -25.80
CA THR A 11 43.70 16.79 -24.49
C THR A 11 42.28 16.82 -23.93
N ASP A 12 42.17 16.54 -22.63
CA ASP A 12 41.05 16.95 -21.77
C ASP A 12 40.89 18.48 -21.73
N PRO A 13 39.64 18.99 -21.70
CA PRO A 13 39.32 20.19 -20.97
C PRO A 13 38.59 19.83 -19.67
N ALA A 14 39.21 20.26 -18.57
CA ALA A 14 38.60 20.32 -17.25
C ALA A 14 37.30 21.14 -17.28
N PHE A 15 36.22 20.58 -16.75
CA PHE A 15 35.05 21.34 -16.32
C PHE A 15 34.89 21.17 -14.81
N THR A 16 35.39 22.17 -14.09
CA THR A 16 35.19 22.37 -12.65
C THR A 16 33.86 23.05 -12.38
N GLY A 17 33.10 22.52 -11.42
CA GLY A 17 32.21 23.31 -10.55
C GLY A 17 30.78 23.52 -11.04
N GLY A 18 29.88 22.67 -10.56
CA GLY A 18 28.43 22.92 -10.53
C GLY A 18 27.82 22.00 -9.48
N GLY A 19 27.43 22.56 -8.34
CA GLY A 19 26.94 21.81 -7.19
C GLY A 19 25.80 20.87 -7.54
N THR A 20 25.89 19.64 -7.05
CA THR A 20 24.81 18.67 -7.04
C THR A 20 23.59 19.33 -6.38
N PRO A 21 22.45 19.49 -7.07
CA PRO A 21 21.23 19.81 -6.36
C PRO A 21 20.93 18.62 -5.47
N ALA A 22 20.83 18.90 -4.16
CA ALA A 22 20.47 17.95 -3.14
C ALA A 22 19.25 17.15 -3.60
N SER A 23 19.41 15.82 -3.59
CA SER A 23 18.40 14.84 -3.87
C SER A 23 17.11 15.18 -3.13
N LEU A 24 16.00 15.26 -3.88
CA LEU A 24 14.65 15.27 -3.33
C LEU A 24 14.35 13.86 -2.78
N GLU A 25 14.90 13.54 -1.62
CA GLU A 25 14.44 12.40 -0.80
C GLU A 25 13.25 12.88 0.04
N GLY A 26 12.05 12.46 -0.37
CA GLY A 26 10.81 12.92 0.25
C GLY A 26 9.56 12.26 -0.34
N GLY A 27 9.44 10.93 -0.18
CA GLY A 27 8.16 10.30 0.14
C GLY A 27 7.17 9.98 -0.97
N ALA A 28 7.53 9.10 -1.92
CA ALA A 28 6.55 8.15 -2.43
C ALA A 28 6.52 6.96 -1.46
N ARG A 29 5.49 6.85 -0.62
CA ARG A 29 5.30 5.65 0.21
C ARG A 29 5.11 4.47 -0.72
N ALA A 30 6.06 3.54 -0.72
CA ALA A 30 5.99 2.37 -1.59
C ALA A 30 4.82 1.50 -1.13
N LEU A 31 3.98 1.07 -2.07
CA LEU A 31 2.85 0.18 -1.79
C LEU A 31 3.31 -1.06 -1.01
N GLY A 32 2.93 -1.15 0.27
CA GLY A 32 3.19 -2.31 1.11
C GLY A 32 4.50 -2.27 1.91
N ASP A 33 5.03 -1.10 2.24
CA ASP A 33 6.09 -0.89 3.25
C ASP A 33 5.70 -1.34 4.69
N TRP A 34 4.42 -1.58 4.93
CA TRP A 34 3.87 -2.16 6.15
C TRP A 34 3.91 -3.68 6.22
N ARG A 35 4.28 -4.37 5.14
CA ARG A 35 4.23 -5.84 5.06
C ARG A 35 5.34 -6.47 5.88
N VAL A 36 4.96 -7.43 6.72
CA VAL A 36 5.89 -8.18 7.58
C VAL A 36 5.87 -9.65 7.20
N ARG A 37 7.03 -10.30 7.25
CA ARG A 37 7.14 -11.77 7.14
C ARG A 37 7.36 -12.36 8.52
N VAL A 38 6.61 -13.41 8.86
CA VAL A 38 6.82 -14.18 10.10
C VAL A 38 7.63 -15.42 9.75
N ARG A 39 8.82 -15.54 10.34
CA ARG A 39 9.74 -16.63 10.09
C ARG A 39 9.34 -17.87 10.90
N GLY A 40 9.61 -19.02 10.31
CA GLY A 40 9.35 -20.31 10.93
C GLY A 40 10.38 -20.67 12.02
N PRO A 41 10.20 -21.83 12.66
CA PRO A 41 11.02 -22.25 13.80
C PRO A 41 12.51 -22.41 13.47
N ASP A 42 12.82 -22.70 12.21
CA ASP A 42 14.19 -22.81 11.69
C ASP A 42 14.84 -21.45 11.38
N GLY A 43 14.07 -20.36 11.47
CA GLY A 43 14.50 -19.00 11.15
C GLY A 43 14.61 -18.70 9.65
N GLU A 44 14.51 -19.69 8.78
CA GLU A 44 14.69 -19.57 7.33
C GLU A 44 13.38 -19.71 6.55
N SER A 45 12.52 -20.63 7.00
CA SER A 45 11.17 -20.81 6.43
C SER A 45 10.25 -19.65 6.83
N LEU A 46 9.11 -19.55 6.15
CA LEU A 46 8.06 -18.58 6.49
C LEU A 46 6.84 -19.34 7.02
N SER A 47 6.36 -18.91 8.18
CA SER A 47 5.10 -19.41 8.76
C SER A 47 3.89 -18.57 8.35
N GLY A 48 4.11 -17.32 7.94
CA GLY A 48 3.05 -16.45 7.48
C GLY A 48 3.51 -15.01 7.29
N ALA A 49 2.54 -14.10 7.32
CA ALA A 49 2.73 -12.68 7.15
C ALA A 49 2.17 -11.89 8.34
N GLY A 50 2.39 -10.58 8.32
CA GLY A 50 1.84 -9.64 9.28
C GLY A 50 1.74 -8.24 8.70
N VAL A 51 1.10 -7.35 9.46
CA VAL A 51 0.90 -5.94 9.13
C VAL A 51 1.51 -5.09 10.22
N LEU A 52 2.47 -4.22 9.89
CA LEU A 52 2.97 -3.19 10.79
C LEU A 52 1.85 -2.19 11.09
N ILE A 53 1.53 -2.01 12.37
CA ILE A 53 0.51 -1.09 12.90
C ILE A 53 1.12 -0.22 13.99
N GLY A 54 0.71 1.05 14.07
CA GLY A 54 1.32 1.99 15.01
C GLY A 54 2.84 2.05 14.86
N ASP A 55 3.57 2.39 15.91
CA ASP A 55 5.02 2.64 15.79
C ASP A 55 5.87 1.36 15.77
N ASP A 56 5.43 0.29 16.43
CA ASP A 56 6.27 -0.90 16.71
C ASP A 56 5.49 -2.22 16.82
N ARG A 57 4.19 -2.23 16.44
CA ARG A 57 3.33 -3.41 16.59
C ARG A 57 3.06 -4.09 15.28
N ILE A 58 2.86 -5.40 15.34
CA ILE A 58 2.56 -6.22 14.18
C ILE A 58 1.28 -7.00 14.45
N LEU A 59 0.31 -6.87 13.56
CA LEU A 59 -0.92 -7.63 13.57
C LEU A 59 -0.76 -8.85 12.67
N THR A 60 -1.09 -10.04 13.18
CA THR A 60 -0.99 -11.32 12.46
C THR A 60 -2.03 -12.33 12.99
N CYS A 61 -2.04 -13.55 12.45
CA CYS A 61 -2.87 -14.65 12.93
C CYS A 61 -2.21 -15.40 14.11
N ALA A 62 -3.01 -15.89 15.05
CA ALA A 62 -2.50 -16.65 16.19
C ALA A 62 -1.88 -18.00 15.76
N HIS A 63 -2.46 -18.66 14.75
CA HIS A 63 -1.89 -19.89 14.22
C HIS A 63 -0.51 -19.67 13.55
N VAL A 64 -0.27 -18.51 12.95
CA VAL A 64 1.03 -18.16 12.35
C VAL A 64 2.11 -18.09 13.42
N VAL A 65 1.82 -17.47 14.56
CA VAL A 65 2.76 -17.40 15.70
C VAL A 65 3.01 -18.79 16.28
N THR A 66 1.95 -19.58 16.43
CA THR A 66 2.00 -20.95 16.94
C THR A 66 2.89 -21.84 16.06
N GLU A 67 2.71 -21.74 14.74
CA GLU A 67 3.54 -22.41 13.75
C GLU A 67 5.00 -21.94 13.80
N ALA A 68 5.23 -20.62 13.90
CA ALA A 68 6.56 -20.03 14.02
C ALA A 68 7.31 -20.50 15.28
N LEU A 69 6.58 -20.87 16.34
CA LEU A 69 7.13 -21.45 17.56
C LEU A 69 7.32 -22.97 17.49
N GLY A 70 6.85 -23.62 16.42
CA GLY A 70 6.89 -25.08 16.26
C GLY A 70 5.97 -25.81 17.24
N ARG A 71 4.89 -25.17 17.70
CA ARG A 71 4.00 -25.68 18.75
C ARG A 71 2.59 -25.89 18.19
N PRO A 72 2.24 -26.99 17.53
CA PRO A 72 0.96 -27.11 16.79
C PRO A 72 -0.33 -26.95 17.64
N ASP A 73 -0.24 -26.87 18.98
CA ASP A 73 -1.35 -26.54 19.86
C ASP A 73 -1.44 -25.02 20.11
N GLU A 74 -2.30 -24.37 19.33
CA GLU A 74 -2.55 -22.91 19.34
C GLU A 74 -3.08 -22.38 20.68
N GLN A 75 -3.69 -23.25 21.50
CA GLN A 75 -4.25 -22.85 22.79
C GLN A 75 -3.17 -22.73 23.88
N ARG A 76 -1.98 -23.30 23.67
CA ARG A 76 -0.89 -23.34 24.66
C ARG A 76 0.17 -22.26 24.49
N THR A 77 0.07 -21.42 23.47
CA THR A 77 1.04 -20.35 23.27
C THR A 77 0.88 -19.28 24.34
N ALA A 78 1.86 -19.18 25.23
CA ALA A 78 1.84 -18.22 26.33
C ALA A 78 2.01 -16.76 25.82
N PRO A 79 1.36 -15.78 26.46
CA PRO A 79 1.72 -14.36 26.31
C PRO A 79 3.22 -14.15 26.52
N GLY A 80 3.80 -13.17 25.84
CA GLY A 80 5.24 -12.93 25.90
C GLY A 80 6.11 -13.92 25.11
N SER A 81 5.52 -14.85 24.34
CA SER A 81 6.27 -15.70 23.40
C SER A 81 6.95 -14.84 22.33
N THR A 82 8.15 -15.23 21.91
CA THR A 82 8.95 -14.47 20.94
C THR A 82 9.09 -15.23 19.63
N VAL A 83 8.81 -14.55 18.52
CA VAL A 83 9.04 -15.05 17.14
C VAL A 83 10.02 -14.15 16.40
N LEU A 84 10.51 -14.62 15.26
CA LEU A 84 11.32 -13.85 14.34
C LEU A 84 10.48 -13.29 13.21
N VAL A 85 10.69 -12.01 12.89
CA VAL A 85 10.05 -11.31 11.78
C VAL A 85 11.08 -10.58 10.93
N ASP A 86 10.74 -10.25 9.69
CA ASP A 86 11.51 -9.29 8.89
C ASP A 86 10.61 -8.44 7.99
N PHE A 87 11.24 -7.44 7.38
CA PHE A 87 10.61 -6.40 6.55
C PHE A 87 11.19 -6.43 5.14
N ALA A 88 11.45 -7.62 4.59
CA ALA A 88 12.00 -7.76 3.24
C ALA A 88 11.22 -6.98 2.16
N PRO A 89 9.88 -6.82 2.23
CA PRO A 89 9.14 -5.97 1.30
C PRO A 89 9.54 -4.48 1.33
N SER A 90 10.16 -4.01 2.41
CA SER A 90 10.71 -2.65 2.59
C SER A 90 12.23 -2.62 2.36
N GLY A 91 12.82 -3.71 1.86
CA GLY A 91 14.26 -3.82 1.58
C GLY A 91 15.12 -4.33 2.75
N ASP A 92 14.54 -4.62 3.92
CA ASP A 92 15.28 -5.11 5.09
C ASP A 92 14.93 -6.55 5.46
N THR A 93 15.81 -7.48 5.10
CA THR A 93 15.66 -8.91 5.41
C THR A 93 16.19 -9.29 6.80
N ARG A 94 16.73 -8.35 7.59
CA ARG A 94 17.32 -8.64 8.89
C ARG A 94 16.25 -9.19 9.85
N PRO A 95 16.47 -10.38 10.45
CA PRO A 95 15.56 -10.90 11.45
C PRO A 95 15.50 -9.98 12.68
N ARG A 96 14.27 -9.74 13.14
CA ARG A 96 13.95 -8.97 14.35
C ARG A 96 13.11 -9.82 15.27
N ARG A 97 13.31 -9.67 16.58
CA ARG A 97 12.50 -10.37 17.59
C ARG A 97 11.22 -9.58 17.82
N ALA A 98 10.09 -10.27 17.80
CA ALA A 98 8.79 -9.71 18.11
C ALA A 98 8.09 -10.57 19.16
N ARG A 99 7.53 -9.95 20.18
CA ARG A 99 6.93 -10.61 21.34
C ARG A 99 5.42 -10.44 21.32
N THR A 100 4.67 -11.50 21.61
CA THR A 100 3.21 -11.38 21.80
C THR A 100 2.89 -10.43 22.95
N VAL A 101 2.10 -9.40 22.66
CA VAL A 101 1.66 -8.38 23.63
C VAL A 101 0.70 -9.00 24.64
N ASP A 102 0.78 -8.57 25.89
CA ASP A 102 -0.19 -8.95 26.93
C ASP A 102 -1.61 -8.51 26.54
N GLY A 103 -2.55 -9.46 26.55
CA GLY A 103 -3.92 -9.23 26.06
C GLY A 103 -4.05 -9.08 24.54
N GLY A 104 -2.96 -9.29 23.79
CA GLY A 104 -2.93 -9.29 22.32
C GLY A 104 -3.03 -10.69 21.71
N TRP A 105 -3.35 -11.72 22.48
CA TRP A 105 -3.44 -13.11 22.03
C TRP A 105 -4.88 -13.63 22.08
N PHE A 106 -5.44 -13.95 20.92
CA PHE A 106 -6.77 -14.52 20.76
C PHE A 106 -6.63 -15.81 19.95
N PRO A 107 -6.64 -16.99 20.58
CA PRO A 107 -6.45 -18.25 19.88
C PRO A 107 -7.58 -18.50 18.90
N VAL A 108 -7.38 -19.45 18.00
CA VAL A 108 -8.41 -19.89 17.06
C VAL A 108 -9.57 -20.53 17.84
N LEU A 109 -10.78 -19.98 17.68
CA LEU A 109 -12.02 -20.52 18.23
C LEU A 109 -13.03 -20.78 17.10
N PRO A 110 -14.05 -21.65 17.31
CA PRO A 110 -14.99 -22.02 16.25
C PRO A 110 -15.70 -20.84 15.56
N SER A 111 -15.88 -19.71 16.25
CA SER A 111 -16.61 -18.54 15.76
C SER A 111 -15.95 -17.19 16.10
N SER A 112 -14.70 -17.18 16.55
CA SER A 112 -13.95 -15.98 16.95
C SER A 112 -12.44 -16.22 17.00
N GLY A 113 -11.66 -15.17 17.21
CA GLY A 113 -10.21 -15.27 17.44
C GLY A 113 -9.37 -15.48 16.17
N ASP A 114 -8.24 -16.17 16.34
CA ASP A 114 -7.11 -16.21 15.40
C ASP A 114 -6.41 -14.86 15.21
N ILE A 115 -6.22 -14.11 16.29
CA ILE A 115 -5.52 -12.82 16.28
C ILE A 115 -4.32 -12.89 17.21
N ALA A 116 -3.17 -12.44 16.72
CA ALA A 116 -2.03 -12.15 17.54
C ALA A 116 -1.49 -10.75 17.24
N VAL A 117 -1.20 -10.01 18.30
CA VAL A 117 -0.50 -8.73 18.25
C VAL A 117 0.89 -8.94 18.83
N LEU A 118 1.90 -8.59 18.04
CA LEU A 118 3.29 -8.65 18.42
C LEU A 118 3.81 -7.23 18.62
N GLU A 119 4.75 -7.05 19.54
CA GLU A 119 5.52 -5.83 19.74
C GLU A 119 6.99 -6.14 19.42
N LEU A 120 7.61 -5.28 18.62
CA LEU A 120 9.02 -5.41 18.28
C LEU A 120 9.89 -5.18 19.51
N GLU A 121 10.90 -6.03 19.71
CA GLU A 121 11.93 -5.78 20.71
C GLU A 121 12.74 -4.50 20.38
N PRO A 122 13.49 -3.93 21.35
CA PRO A 122 14.18 -2.65 21.17
C PRO A 122 15.00 -2.57 19.88
N GLY A 123 14.76 -1.52 19.10
CA GLY A 123 15.33 -1.33 17.76
C GLY A 123 14.28 -1.06 16.67
N GLY A 124 13.00 -1.28 16.97
CA GLY A 124 11.85 -0.87 16.14
C GLY A 124 11.81 -1.48 14.74
N PRO A 125 10.88 -1.03 13.87
CA PRO A 125 10.92 -1.35 12.45
C PRO A 125 12.10 -0.63 11.76
N PRO A 126 12.53 -1.07 10.57
CA PRO A 126 13.46 -0.30 9.74
C PRO A 126 12.85 1.04 9.33
N THR A 127 13.70 2.03 9.01
CA THR A 127 13.27 3.39 8.67
C THR A 127 12.36 3.43 7.44
N GLU A 128 12.55 2.48 6.53
CA GLU A 128 11.82 2.31 5.28
C GLU A 128 10.48 1.58 5.46
N ALA A 129 10.21 1.00 6.64
CA ALA A 129 8.93 0.40 6.94
C ALA A 129 8.01 1.41 7.62
N HIS A 130 6.80 1.55 7.09
CA HIS A 130 5.80 2.48 7.60
C HIS A 130 4.53 1.74 8.03
N PRO A 131 3.81 2.22 9.04
CA PRO A 131 2.61 1.56 9.50
C PRO A 131 1.51 1.64 8.44
N ALA A 132 0.72 0.57 8.31
CA ALA A 132 -0.38 0.55 7.37
C ALA A 132 -1.45 1.59 7.74
N ARG A 133 -2.03 2.24 6.72
CA ARG A 133 -3.32 2.92 6.88
C ARG A 133 -4.40 1.87 7.11
N LEU A 134 -5.01 1.87 8.29
CA LEU A 134 -6.00 0.87 8.69
C LEU A 134 -7.43 1.36 8.48
N LEU A 135 -8.25 0.53 7.86
CA LEU A 135 -9.66 0.79 7.57
C LEU A 135 -10.55 -0.29 8.18
N PRO A 136 -11.80 0.01 8.57
CA PRO A 136 -12.66 -0.94 9.29
C PRO A 136 -12.99 -2.22 8.50
N GLY A 137 -13.18 -2.12 7.19
CA GLY A 137 -13.44 -3.28 6.32
C GLY A 137 -14.76 -4.01 6.55
N ASP A 138 -15.69 -3.41 7.31
CA ASP A 138 -17.00 -3.97 7.67
C ASP A 138 -18.09 -3.76 6.61
N GLY A 139 -17.73 -3.15 5.47
CA GLY A 139 -18.56 -2.98 4.29
C GLY A 139 -19.19 -4.29 3.81
N THR A 140 -20.39 -4.18 3.23
CA THR A 140 -21.22 -5.32 2.81
C THR A 140 -21.21 -5.55 1.30
N GLY A 141 -20.72 -4.58 0.52
CA GLY A 141 -20.60 -4.69 -0.93
C GLY A 141 -19.32 -5.39 -1.39
N PRO A 142 -19.26 -5.88 -2.64
CA PRO A 142 -18.02 -6.36 -3.25
C PRO A 142 -16.94 -5.27 -3.22
N THR A 143 -15.72 -5.64 -2.85
CA THR A 143 -14.57 -4.73 -2.76
C THR A 143 -13.40 -5.34 -3.52
N GLU A 144 -12.81 -4.61 -4.47
CA GLU A 144 -11.60 -5.08 -5.15
C GLU A 144 -10.40 -4.92 -4.22
N VAL A 145 -9.72 -6.02 -3.92
CA VAL A 145 -8.63 -6.08 -2.96
C VAL A 145 -7.38 -6.72 -3.52
N SER A 146 -6.24 -6.41 -2.92
CA SER A 146 -4.95 -7.04 -3.19
C SER A 146 -4.37 -7.61 -1.90
N VAL A 147 -3.75 -8.79 -1.99
CA VAL A 147 -3.06 -9.44 -0.87
C VAL A 147 -1.68 -9.88 -1.32
N TYR A 148 -0.66 -9.63 -0.49
CA TYR A 148 0.68 -10.14 -0.71
C TYR A 148 0.99 -11.29 0.23
N GLY A 149 1.40 -12.43 -0.32
CA GLY A 149 1.78 -13.60 0.47
C GLY A 149 2.97 -14.34 -0.10
N HIS A 150 3.45 -15.31 0.65
CA HIS A 150 4.63 -16.11 0.29
C HIS A 150 4.22 -17.58 0.16
N PRO A 151 3.57 -17.97 -0.96
CA PRO A 151 3.26 -19.37 -1.19
C PRO A 151 4.55 -20.19 -1.28
N GLY A 152 4.47 -21.49 -0.95
CA GLY A 152 5.63 -22.40 -0.89
C GLY A 152 6.46 -22.50 -2.19
N ARG A 153 7.51 -23.35 -2.14
CA ARG A 153 8.64 -23.43 -3.11
C ARG A 153 8.29 -23.04 -4.56
N GLY A 154 8.93 -21.96 -5.04
CA GLY A 154 8.89 -21.48 -6.43
C GLY A 154 8.68 -19.97 -6.57
N LEU A 155 8.10 -19.32 -5.55
CA LEU A 155 7.80 -17.88 -5.50
C LEU A 155 8.37 -17.25 -4.21
N GLY A 156 9.68 -17.45 -3.98
CA GLY A 156 10.35 -17.14 -2.71
C GLY A 156 10.31 -15.66 -2.28
N ASP A 157 10.16 -14.75 -3.25
CA ASP A 157 10.05 -13.31 -2.98
C ASP A 157 8.62 -12.89 -2.61
N GLY A 158 7.64 -13.79 -2.71
CA GLY A 158 6.22 -13.54 -2.52
C GLY A 158 5.50 -13.15 -3.81
N VAL A 159 4.18 -13.01 -3.74
CA VAL A 159 3.33 -12.69 -4.89
C VAL A 159 2.11 -11.88 -4.47
N TRP A 160 1.76 -10.89 -5.28
CA TRP A 160 0.49 -10.18 -5.20
C TRP A 160 -0.63 -11.01 -5.82
N VAL A 161 -1.73 -11.15 -5.11
CA VAL A 161 -2.98 -11.75 -5.58
C VAL A 161 -4.07 -10.71 -5.54
N GLU A 162 -4.77 -10.56 -6.67
CA GLU A 162 -6.01 -9.81 -6.72
C GLU A 162 -7.20 -10.72 -6.36
N ALA A 163 -8.10 -10.20 -5.55
CA ALA A 163 -9.33 -10.87 -5.17
C ALA A 163 -10.47 -9.86 -5.04
N THR A 164 -11.70 -10.36 -4.97
CA THR A 164 -12.87 -9.57 -4.58
C THR A 164 -13.28 -10.00 -3.17
N ALA A 165 -13.30 -9.06 -2.22
CA ALA A 165 -13.90 -9.30 -0.91
C ALA A 165 -15.42 -9.14 -1.01
N THR A 166 -16.16 -10.21 -0.78
CA THR A 166 -17.61 -10.24 -1.01
C THR A 166 -18.39 -10.21 0.31
N GLY A 167 -19.30 -11.16 0.50
CA GLY A 167 -20.23 -11.20 1.63
C GLY A 167 -19.59 -11.74 2.91
N ARG A 168 -20.30 -11.55 4.02
CA ARG A 168 -19.95 -12.19 5.28
C ARG A 168 -20.26 -13.68 5.23
N GLY A 169 -19.41 -14.51 5.83
CA GLY A 169 -19.62 -15.95 5.86
C GLY A 169 -18.38 -16.72 6.33
N GLY A 170 -18.45 -18.04 6.19
CA GLY A 170 -17.40 -18.95 6.63
C GLY A 170 -17.56 -19.37 8.09
N PRO A 171 -16.49 -19.89 8.71
CA PRO A 171 -16.51 -20.38 10.10
C PRO A 171 -16.91 -19.31 11.13
N ASN A 172 -16.66 -18.04 10.82
CA ASN A 172 -17.00 -16.91 11.68
C ASN A 172 -17.94 -15.94 10.94
N PRO A 173 -19.10 -15.58 11.51
CA PRO A 173 -20.08 -14.69 10.86
C PRO A 173 -19.57 -13.25 10.62
N ALA A 174 -18.45 -12.87 11.25
CA ALA A 174 -17.79 -11.59 11.04
C ALA A 174 -16.76 -11.62 9.89
N TRP A 175 -16.33 -12.80 9.42
CA TRP A 175 -15.39 -12.92 8.32
C TRP A 175 -16.04 -12.60 6.98
N ARG A 176 -15.24 -12.13 6.03
CA ARG A 176 -15.66 -11.89 4.64
C ARG A 176 -14.93 -12.84 3.71
N GLN A 177 -15.66 -13.33 2.71
CA GLN A 177 -15.09 -14.20 1.68
C GLN A 177 -14.16 -13.40 0.76
N LEU A 178 -13.03 -14.00 0.41
CA LEU A 178 -12.11 -13.52 -0.61
C LEU A 178 -12.18 -14.46 -1.82
N ASP A 179 -12.65 -13.92 -2.93
CA ASP A 179 -12.79 -14.64 -4.20
C ASP A 179 -11.61 -14.29 -5.10
N GLY A 180 -10.66 -15.23 -5.24
CA GLY A 180 -9.52 -15.05 -6.14
C GLY A 180 -9.91 -15.04 -7.61
N ARG A 181 -9.13 -14.36 -8.46
CA ARG A 181 -9.36 -14.35 -9.92
C ARG A 181 -9.31 -15.79 -10.51
N PRO A 182 -10.11 -16.10 -11.55
CA PRO A 182 -10.22 -17.45 -12.12
C PRO A 182 -8.91 -18.09 -12.61
N HIS A 183 -7.92 -17.29 -13.00
CA HIS A 183 -6.61 -17.73 -13.49
C HIS A 183 -5.43 -17.22 -12.64
N GLY A 184 -5.71 -16.74 -11.43
CA GLY A 184 -4.72 -16.22 -10.50
C GLY A 184 -4.16 -17.29 -9.56
N VAL A 185 -3.08 -16.93 -8.84
CA VAL A 185 -2.58 -17.73 -7.71
C VAL A 185 -3.65 -17.76 -6.62
N ALA A 186 -3.97 -18.95 -6.11
CA ALA A 186 -4.92 -19.10 -5.02
C ALA A 186 -4.35 -18.49 -3.73
N VAL A 187 -5.19 -17.76 -2.98
CA VAL A 187 -4.86 -17.38 -1.60
C VAL A 187 -4.84 -18.66 -0.77
N GLN A 188 -3.68 -18.99 -0.22
CA GLN A 188 -3.40 -20.27 0.42
C GLN A 188 -2.49 -20.09 1.63
N ARG A 189 -2.01 -21.20 2.21
CA ARG A 189 -0.96 -21.18 3.23
C ARG A 189 0.23 -20.32 2.77
N GLY A 190 0.73 -19.47 3.67
CA GLY A 190 1.73 -18.43 3.36
C GLY A 190 1.14 -17.03 3.11
N PHE A 191 -0.18 -16.92 2.96
CA PHE A 191 -0.90 -15.64 3.00
C PHE A 191 -1.51 -15.32 4.38
N SER A 192 -1.59 -16.29 5.29
CA SER A 192 -2.11 -16.07 6.65
C SER A 192 -1.43 -14.89 7.34
N GLY A 193 -2.23 -14.01 7.94
CA GLY A 193 -1.77 -12.79 8.60
C GLY A 193 -1.45 -11.64 7.65
N ALA A 194 -1.51 -11.83 6.32
CA ALA A 194 -1.29 -10.75 5.37
C ALA A 194 -2.42 -9.72 5.42
N GLY A 195 -2.07 -8.44 5.26
CA GLY A 195 -3.03 -7.37 5.12
C GLY A 195 -3.80 -7.48 3.80
N VAL A 196 -5.12 -7.38 3.89
CA VAL A 196 -6.02 -7.25 2.73
C VAL A 196 -6.13 -5.77 2.40
N TRP A 197 -5.54 -5.38 1.27
CA TRP A 197 -5.50 -3.99 0.81
C TRP A 197 -6.70 -3.66 -0.06
N ASP A 198 -7.50 -2.68 0.35
CA ASP A 198 -8.55 -2.10 -0.48
C ASP A 198 -7.94 -1.16 -1.52
N ARG A 199 -8.13 -1.52 -2.80
CA ARG A 199 -7.54 -0.79 -3.93
C ARG A 199 -8.20 0.55 -4.18
N GLY A 200 -9.47 0.70 -3.82
CA GLY A 200 -10.20 1.96 -4.00
C GLY A 200 -9.96 2.92 -2.84
N LEU A 201 -9.94 2.41 -1.61
CA LEU A 201 -9.79 3.25 -0.42
C LEU A 201 -8.34 3.51 -0.02
N GLY A 202 -7.37 2.73 -0.52
CA GLY A 202 -5.96 2.88 -0.18
C GLY A 202 -5.68 2.58 1.30
N GLY A 203 -6.00 1.37 1.74
CA GLY A 203 -5.76 0.97 3.13
C GLY A 203 -5.99 -0.53 3.38
N VAL A 204 -5.41 -1.03 4.46
CA VAL A 204 -5.66 -2.40 4.92
C VAL A 204 -7.02 -2.46 5.58
N VAL A 205 -7.92 -3.29 5.04
CA VAL A 205 -9.31 -3.48 5.51
C VAL A 205 -9.50 -4.76 6.32
N GLY A 206 -8.52 -5.66 6.33
CA GLY A 206 -8.58 -6.90 7.09
C GLY A 206 -7.28 -7.68 7.06
N LEU A 207 -7.29 -8.82 7.73
CA LEU A 207 -6.22 -9.83 7.69
C LEU A 207 -6.71 -11.07 6.95
N VAL A 208 -5.86 -11.68 6.14
CA VAL A 208 -6.15 -13.02 5.62
C VAL A 208 -6.04 -14.04 6.74
N VAL A 209 -7.10 -14.82 6.93
CA VAL A 209 -7.12 -15.99 7.79
C VAL A 209 -7.19 -17.18 6.86
N ALA A 210 -6.12 -17.97 6.75
CA ALA A 210 -6.11 -19.08 5.79
C ALA A 210 -7.30 -20.01 6.02
N ALA A 211 -7.84 -20.52 4.91
CA ALA A 211 -8.99 -21.39 4.91
C ALA A 211 -8.71 -22.67 5.70
N TYR A 212 -9.55 -22.95 6.69
CA TYR A 212 -9.76 -24.32 7.16
C TYR A 212 -9.96 -25.23 5.95
N GLY A 213 -9.17 -26.31 5.91
CA GLY A 213 -8.98 -27.16 4.73
C GLY A 213 -10.26 -27.76 4.17
N SER A 214 -10.97 -26.99 3.34
CA SER A 214 -12.04 -27.47 2.49
C SER A 214 -11.63 -27.28 1.03
N SER A 215 -11.82 -28.36 0.27
CA SER A 215 -11.35 -28.60 -1.09
C SER A 215 -12.10 -27.81 -2.17
N VAL A 216 -12.61 -26.61 -1.86
CA VAL A 216 -13.26 -25.75 -2.85
C VAL A 216 -12.25 -24.71 -3.32
N GLU A 217 -11.73 -24.94 -4.52
CA GLU A 217 -10.63 -24.18 -5.11
C GLU A 217 -10.88 -22.66 -5.11
N ARG A 218 -9.92 -21.92 -4.52
CA ARG A 218 -9.71 -20.45 -4.60
C ARG A 218 -10.59 -19.54 -3.72
N VAL A 219 -11.27 -20.09 -2.72
CA VAL A 219 -11.93 -19.28 -1.69
C VAL A 219 -11.02 -19.16 -0.47
N ALA A 220 -10.77 -17.92 -0.03
CA ALA A 220 -10.14 -17.62 1.25
C ALA A 220 -11.03 -16.73 2.10
N TRP A 221 -10.61 -16.46 3.33
CA TRP A 221 -11.36 -15.61 4.25
C TRP A 221 -10.48 -14.46 4.73
N MET A 222 -11.12 -13.31 4.96
CA MET A 222 -10.51 -12.21 5.69
C MET A 222 -11.26 -11.94 7.00
N PHE A 223 -10.51 -11.53 8.00
CA PHE A 223 -11.04 -10.96 9.23
C PHE A 223 -11.03 -9.43 9.12
N PRO A 224 -12.20 -8.76 8.98
CA PRO A 224 -12.26 -7.30 8.91
C PRO A 224 -11.66 -6.63 10.14
N LEU A 225 -10.93 -5.52 9.96
CA LEU A 225 -10.28 -4.86 11.10
C LEU A 225 -11.27 -4.28 12.13
N ALA A 226 -12.49 -3.92 11.71
CA ALA A 226 -13.57 -3.54 12.62
C ALA A 226 -13.94 -4.68 13.57
N ALA A 227 -13.82 -5.93 13.10
CA ALA A 227 -14.10 -7.10 13.91
C ALA A 227 -12.91 -7.47 14.79
N VAL A 228 -11.68 -7.35 14.27
CA VAL A 228 -10.45 -7.45 15.07
C VAL A 228 -10.45 -6.41 16.19
N ALA A 229 -10.90 -5.18 15.94
CA ALA A 229 -10.97 -4.11 16.93
C ALA A 229 -12.03 -4.34 18.02
N ARG A 230 -13.00 -5.24 17.80
CA ARG A 230 -13.94 -5.67 18.85
C ARG A 230 -13.30 -6.69 19.78
N GLU A 231 -12.38 -7.52 19.29
CA GLU A 231 -11.62 -8.50 20.09
C GLU A 231 -10.48 -7.80 20.82
N TRP A 232 -9.64 -7.05 20.10
CA TRP A 232 -8.54 -6.26 20.64
C TRP A 232 -8.82 -4.77 20.51
N THR A 233 -9.49 -4.22 21.53
CA THR A 233 -9.98 -2.83 21.58
C THR A 233 -8.93 -1.75 21.26
N PRO A 234 -7.62 -1.87 21.61
CA PRO A 234 -6.63 -0.88 21.25
C PRO A 234 -6.52 -0.60 19.74
N LEU A 235 -6.87 -1.56 18.87
CA LEU A 235 -6.88 -1.35 17.42
C LEU A 235 -7.86 -0.25 16.99
N ALA A 236 -8.96 -0.05 17.73
CA ALA A 236 -9.98 0.94 17.38
C ALA A 236 -9.42 2.37 17.27
N ALA A 237 -8.41 2.70 18.08
CA ALA A 237 -7.74 4.00 18.04
C ALA A 237 -6.85 4.19 16.79
N LEU A 238 -6.48 3.11 16.12
CA LEU A 238 -5.66 3.11 14.91
C LEU A 238 -6.49 3.03 13.63
N LEU A 239 -7.79 2.74 13.72
CA LEU A 239 -8.68 2.70 12.57
C LEU A 239 -8.98 4.12 12.09
N HIS A 240 -8.74 4.37 10.81
CA HIS A 240 -9.30 5.54 10.14
C HIS A 240 -10.79 5.29 9.89
N PRO A 241 -11.68 6.26 10.15
CA PRO A 241 -13.11 6.07 9.90
C PRO A 241 -13.36 5.65 8.45
N ALA A 242 -14.24 4.67 8.24
CA ALA A 242 -14.76 4.31 6.92
C ALA A 242 -15.62 5.49 6.41
N GLY A 243 -14.96 6.50 5.85
CA GLY A 243 -15.60 7.79 5.62
C GLY A 243 -14.61 8.88 5.26
N SER A 244 -13.63 8.56 4.41
CA SER A 244 -13.13 9.45 3.38
C SER A 244 -12.23 8.58 2.49
N ALA A 245 -12.66 8.30 1.26
CA ALA A 245 -11.68 8.17 0.19
C ALA A 245 -10.69 9.36 0.34
N PRO A 246 -9.39 9.23 0.05
CA PRO A 246 -8.50 10.40 0.02
C PRO A 246 -9.21 11.46 -0.81
N ALA A 247 -9.64 12.57 -0.18
CA ALA A 247 -10.79 13.38 -0.62
C ALA A 247 -10.93 13.42 -2.15
N GLU A 248 -11.72 12.50 -2.71
CA GLU A 248 -11.89 12.42 -4.16
C GLU A 248 -12.56 13.73 -4.55
N LEU A 249 -11.89 14.50 -5.40
CA LEU A 249 -12.46 15.73 -5.89
C LEU A 249 -13.81 15.40 -6.54
N THR A 250 -14.88 16.00 -6.04
CA THR A 250 -16.19 15.90 -6.68
C THR A 250 -16.07 16.32 -8.14
N ALA A 251 -16.98 15.84 -9.01
CA ALA A 251 -17.00 16.26 -10.42
C ALA A 251 -17.02 17.79 -10.59
N ARG A 252 -17.65 18.51 -9.64
CA ARG A 252 -17.66 19.96 -9.57
C ARG A 252 -16.26 20.54 -9.30
N GLN A 253 -15.55 20.01 -8.31
CA GLN A 253 -14.19 20.43 -7.95
C GLN A 253 -13.20 20.10 -9.06
N CYS A 254 -13.31 18.93 -9.70
CA CYS A 254 -12.55 18.57 -10.89
C CYS A 254 -12.75 19.60 -12.02
N ALA A 255 -14.01 19.95 -12.30
CA ALA A 255 -14.34 20.94 -13.33
C ALA A 255 -13.82 22.35 -13.01
N GLU A 256 -13.73 22.70 -11.73
CA GLU A 256 -13.20 23.97 -11.24
C GLU A 256 -11.68 24.07 -11.39
N LEU A 257 -10.94 23.06 -10.96
CA LEU A 257 -9.48 23.01 -11.21
C LEU A 257 -9.16 22.98 -12.70
N ALA A 258 -9.91 22.20 -13.49
CA ALA A 258 -9.75 22.18 -14.94
C ALA A 258 -9.98 23.56 -15.57
N ARG A 259 -10.93 24.36 -15.08
CA ARG A 259 -11.14 25.75 -15.53
C ARG A 259 -9.95 26.64 -15.16
N LEU A 260 -9.42 26.51 -13.94
CA LEU A 260 -8.26 27.29 -13.50
C LEU A 260 -7.02 26.97 -14.33
N ILE A 261 -6.74 25.68 -14.57
CA ILE A 261 -5.62 25.26 -15.43
C ILE A 261 -5.85 25.74 -16.87
N ALA A 262 -7.07 25.61 -17.41
CA ALA A 262 -7.40 26.05 -18.76
C ALA A 262 -7.26 27.57 -18.96
N SER A 263 -7.32 28.36 -17.87
CA SER A 263 -7.11 29.82 -17.93
C SER A 263 -5.66 30.22 -18.17
N ILE A 264 -4.70 29.29 -18.02
CA ILE A 264 -3.29 29.52 -18.28
C ILE A 264 -3.05 29.37 -19.80
N PRO A 265 -2.54 30.40 -20.49
CA PRO A 265 -2.43 30.39 -21.96
C PRO A 265 -1.68 29.18 -22.54
N HIS A 266 -0.67 28.67 -21.83
CA HIS A 266 0.11 27.50 -22.23
C HIS A 266 -0.77 26.25 -22.46
N PHE A 267 -1.76 26.01 -21.60
CA PHE A 267 -2.65 24.84 -21.68
C PHE A 267 -3.87 25.03 -22.60
N GLY A 268 -4.00 26.21 -23.22
CA GLY A 268 -5.01 26.46 -24.26
C GLY A 268 -4.75 25.64 -25.53
N THR A 269 -3.49 25.25 -25.78
CA THR A 269 -3.08 24.45 -26.95
C THR A 269 -3.06 22.95 -26.62
N LEU A 270 -3.30 22.09 -27.63
CA LEU A 270 -3.19 20.64 -27.44
C LEU A 270 -1.76 20.22 -27.05
N GLY A 271 -0.75 20.81 -27.70
CA GLY A 271 0.66 20.54 -27.39
C GLY A 271 1.02 20.83 -25.93
N GLY A 272 0.64 22.00 -25.41
CA GLY A 272 0.89 22.32 -24.00
C GLY A 272 0.16 21.39 -23.01
N ARG A 273 -0.98 20.82 -23.40
CA ARG A 273 -1.66 19.78 -22.58
C ARG A 273 -0.98 18.42 -22.69
N GLN A 274 -0.42 18.07 -23.84
CA GLN A 274 0.36 16.85 -24.03
C GLN A 274 1.70 16.92 -23.28
N ASP A 275 2.34 18.09 -23.26
CA ASP A 275 3.53 18.34 -22.44
C ASP A 275 3.21 18.18 -20.95
N LEU A 276 2.07 18.68 -20.51
CA LEU A 276 1.59 18.48 -19.14
C LEU A 276 1.40 17.00 -18.80
N VAL A 277 0.73 16.24 -19.67
CA VAL A 277 0.52 14.80 -19.48
C VAL A 277 1.83 14.02 -19.49
N SER A 278 2.79 14.43 -20.32
CA SER A 278 4.10 13.77 -20.45
C SER A 278 5.00 13.96 -19.22
N LEU A 279 4.73 14.97 -18.39
CA LEU A 279 5.42 15.21 -17.13
C LEU A 279 4.77 14.50 -15.94
N LEU A 280 3.58 13.91 -16.11
CA LEU A 280 2.94 13.11 -15.06
C LEU A 280 3.60 11.72 -14.97
N PRO A 281 3.53 11.05 -13.81
CA PRO A 281 3.91 9.65 -13.70
C PRO A 281 3.23 8.79 -14.77
N PRO A 282 3.93 7.81 -15.36
CA PRO A 282 3.37 6.97 -16.43
C PRO A 282 2.05 6.29 -16.07
N GLU A 283 1.88 5.96 -14.79
CA GLU A 283 0.67 5.31 -14.24
C GLU A 283 -0.56 6.22 -14.31
N ILE A 284 -0.37 7.55 -14.30
CA ILE A 284 -1.42 8.56 -14.42
C ILE A 284 -1.55 8.98 -15.89
N GLY A 285 -0.44 9.40 -16.51
CA GLY A 285 -0.43 10.01 -17.83
C GLY A 285 -0.94 9.10 -18.95
N SER A 286 -0.64 7.80 -18.88
CA SER A 286 -1.06 6.82 -19.89
C SER A 286 -2.57 6.53 -19.90
N VAL A 287 -3.27 6.87 -18.81
CA VAL A 287 -4.71 6.62 -18.63
C VAL A 287 -5.55 7.83 -19.00
N VAL A 288 -4.94 9.02 -19.12
CA VAL A 288 -5.64 10.25 -19.48
C VAL A 288 -6.22 10.13 -20.90
N ALA A 289 -7.54 10.16 -21.00
CA ALA A 289 -8.21 10.20 -22.29
C ALA A 289 -8.04 11.60 -22.93
N GLU A 290 -7.32 11.66 -24.05
CA GLU A 290 -7.12 12.89 -24.81
C GLU A 290 -8.46 13.47 -25.32
N ARG A 291 -8.58 14.81 -25.27
CA ARG A 291 -9.71 15.54 -25.86
C ARG A 291 -9.21 16.78 -26.63
N PRO A 292 -9.88 17.12 -27.75
CA PRO A 292 -9.53 18.31 -28.52
C PRO A 292 -9.86 19.61 -27.76
N GLU A 293 -10.95 19.64 -26.98
CA GLU A 293 -11.34 20.81 -26.20
C GLU A 293 -10.45 20.98 -24.94
N PRO A 294 -9.88 22.18 -24.69
CA PRO A 294 -8.95 22.40 -23.58
C PRO A 294 -9.51 22.03 -22.21
N HIS A 295 -10.73 22.50 -21.91
CA HIS A 295 -11.37 22.24 -20.63
C HIS A 295 -11.70 20.76 -20.43
N ALA A 296 -12.21 20.08 -21.46
CA ALA A 296 -12.56 18.67 -21.39
C ALA A 296 -11.32 17.77 -21.21
N HIS A 297 -10.22 18.09 -21.89
CA HIS A 297 -8.96 17.35 -21.72
C HIS A 297 -8.41 17.57 -20.31
N LEU A 298 -8.35 18.82 -19.85
CA LEU A 298 -7.86 19.14 -18.50
C LEU A 298 -8.76 18.58 -17.39
N TYR A 299 -10.06 18.43 -17.63
CA TYR A 299 -10.95 17.70 -16.72
C TYR A 299 -10.54 16.24 -16.58
N ASN A 300 -10.23 15.56 -17.70
CA ASN A 300 -9.74 14.18 -17.65
C ASN A 300 -8.39 14.11 -16.92
N VAL A 301 -7.47 15.04 -17.18
CA VAL A 301 -6.18 15.13 -16.48
C VAL A 301 -6.37 15.26 -14.97
N VAL A 302 -7.20 16.21 -14.52
CA VAL A 302 -7.47 16.44 -13.09
C VAL A 302 -8.15 15.24 -12.45
N ARG A 303 -9.18 14.67 -13.11
CA ARG A 303 -9.90 13.51 -12.59
C ARG A 303 -8.98 12.31 -12.47
N THR A 304 -8.27 11.96 -13.54
CA THR A 304 -7.32 10.85 -13.51
C THR A 304 -6.23 11.10 -12.47
N SER A 305 -5.76 12.34 -12.27
CA SER A 305 -4.78 12.64 -11.22
C SER A 305 -5.35 12.55 -9.80
N SER A 306 -6.65 12.80 -9.60
CA SER A 306 -7.29 12.65 -8.29
C SER A 306 -7.53 11.19 -7.89
N ASP A 307 -7.58 10.29 -8.87
CA ASP A 307 -7.80 8.86 -8.64
C ASP A 307 -6.54 8.16 -8.07
N TYR A 308 -5.40 8.87 -7.96
CA TYR A 308 -4.11 8.33 -7.52
C TYR A 308 -3.59 9.09 -6.30
N GLU A 309 -3.06 8.36 -5.32
CA GLU A 309 -2.44 8.95 -4.14
C GLU A 309 -1.28 9.87 -4.55
N GLY A 310 -1.32 11.14 -4.12
CA GLY A 310 -0.33 12.15 -4.50
C GLY A 310 -0.46 12.69 -5.93
N GLY A 311 -1.37 12.15 -6.76
CA GLY A 311 -1.46 12.51 -8.18
C GLY A 311 -1.80 13.99 -8.43
N LEU A 312 -2.60 14.62 -7.58
CA LEU A 312 -2.85 16.07 -7.68
C LEU A 312 -1.61 16.92 -7.32
N THR A 313 -0.75 16.42 -6.43
CA THR A 313 0.53 17.06 -6.10
C THR A 313 1.47 17.00 -7.29
N GLU A 314 1.57 15.84 -7.95
CA GLU A 314 2.32 15.66 -9.19
C GLU A 314 1.78 16.56 -10.31
N LEU A 315 0.46 16.67 -10.44
CA LEU A 315 -0.17 17.57 -11.41
C LEU A 315 0.21 19.03 -11.18
N ILE A 316 0.15 19.53 -9.94
CA ILE A 316 0.63 20.88 -9.62
C ILE A 316 2.13 21.03 -9.90
N GLY A 317 2.93 20.00 -9.59
CA GLY A 317 4.36 19.96 -9.89
C GLY A 317 4.64 20.12 -11.38
N ALA A 318 3.96 19.35 -12.22
CA ALA A 318 4.05 19.42 -13.68
C ALA A 318 3.61 20.80 -14.21
N VAL A 319 2.51 21.36 -13.69
CA VAL A 319 2.08 22.72 -14.02
C VAL A 319 3.18 23.74 -13.65
N ARG A 320 3.78 23.63 -12.46
CA ARG A 320 4.87 24.51 -12.01
C ARG A 320 6.10 24.42 -12.91
N ILE A 321 6.46 23.22 -13.36
CA ILE A 321 7.61 23.02 -14.26
C ILE A 321 7.39 23.75 -15.59
N LEU A 322 6.18 23.68 -16.15
CA LEU A 322 5.89 24.27 -17.47
C LEU A 322 5.69 25.79 -17.45
N VAL A 323 5.08 26.33 -16.39
CA VAL A 323 4.67 27.76 -16.38
C VAL A 323 5.26 28.58 -15.22
N GLY A 324 6.11 27.98 -14.39
CA GLY A 324 6.72 28.61 -13.22
C GLY A 324 5.74 28.87 -12.06
N ASP A 325 6.23 29.46 -10.97
CA ASP A 325 5.39 29.82 -9.81
C ASP A 325 4.60 31.12 -10.05
N SER A 326 3.58 31.02 -10.90
CA SER A 326 2.71 32.14 -11.26
C SER A 326 1.55 32.32 -10.27
N ARG A 327 0.83 33.45 -10.36
CA ARG A 327 -0.40 33.69 -9.58
C ARG A 327 -1.44 32.60 -9.81
N ALA A 328 -1.56 32.11 -11.05
CA ALA A 328 -2.50 31.04 -11.41
C ALA A 328 -2.15 29.73 -10.68
N VAL A 329 -0.87 29.37 -10.62
CA VAL A 329 -0.40 28.19 -9.88
C VAL A 329 -0.70 28.30 -8.39
N ARG A 330 -0.45 29.48 -7.79
CA ARG A 330 -0.78 29.71 -6.37
C ARG A 330 -2.28 29.63 -6.11
N SER A 331 -3.12 30.10 -7.04
CA SER A 331 -4.57 29.97 -6.97
C SER A 331 -5.05 28.51 -7.07
N ILE A 332 -4.50 27.72 -8.00
CA ILE A 332 -4.80 26.28 -8.10
C ILE A 332 -4.42 25.56 -6.81
N ALA A 333 -3.21 25.82 -6.28
CA ALA A 333 -2.76 25.22 -5.03
C ALA A 333 -3.60 25.66 -3.82
N ALA A 334 -4.12 26.89 -3.82
CA ALA A 334 -5.01 27.37 -2.76
C ALA A 334 -6.38 26.67 -2.79
N GLU A 335 -6.97 26.49 -3.97
CA GLU A 335 -8.24 25.75 -4.09
C GLU A 335 -8.09 24.28 -3.73
N MET A 336 -6.98 23.64 -4.09
CA MET A 336 -6.72 22.27 -3.65
C MET A 336 -6.64 22.15 -2.13
N ARG A 337 -5.94 23.05 -1.44
CA ARG A 337 -5.92 23.08 0.03
C ARG A 337 -7.32 23.29 0.62
N ARG A 338 -8.12 24.17 0.01
CA ARG A 338 -9.50 24.41 0.43
C ARG A 338 -10.36 23.16 0.28
N PHE A 339 -10.25 22.42 -0.82
CA PHE A 339 -11.00 21.18 -1.02
C PHE A 339 -10.60 20.10 -0.02
N GLU A 340 -9.32 20.00 0.32
CA GLU A 340 -8.86 19.12 1.39
C GLU A 340 -9.44 19.52 2.77
N GLU A 341 -9.58 20.82 3.05
CA GLU A 341 -10.20 21.32 4.28
C GLU A 341 -11.72 21.10 4.31
N GLU A 342 -12.40 21.24 3.18
CA GLU A 342 -13.84 20.97 3.02
C GLU A 342 -14.15 19.47 3.15
N GLY A 343 -13.28 18.59 2.66
CA GLY A 343 -13.43 17.14 2.79
C GLY A 343 -13.14 16.57 4.19
N ARG A 344 -12.55 17.37 5.09
CA ARG A 344 -12.29 17.00 6.50
C ARG A 344 -13.42 17.44 7.47
N ARG A 345 -14.43 18.19 6.98
CA ARG A 345 -15.57 18.70 7.77
C ARG A 345 -16.80 17.83 7.59
#